data_AF-A0A4Q3AEM6-F1
#
_entry.id   AF-A0A4Q3AEM6-F1
#
_cell.length_a   1.000
_cell.length_b   1.000
_cell.length_c   1.000
_cell.angle_alpha   90.00
_cell.angle_beta   90.00
_cell.angle_gamma   90.00
#
_symmetry.space_group_name_H-M   'P 1'
#
loop_
_entity.id
_entity.type
_entity.pdbx_description
1 polymer ?
#
loop_
_entity_poly.entity_id
_entity_poly.type
_entity_poly.pdbx_seq_one_letter_code
_entity_poly.pdbx_strand_id
1 'polypeptide(L)'
;MAKNRPVRGATLNRESARFNLPSTQADGDWLDERAAIDGEAPPVRTTVTVEKPRTIITRNQSPDIAFDRSINPYRGCEHGCIYCFARPTHAYLDLSPGLDFETRLFAKPDAPALLREELSKRSYECKPIAFGTNTDPYQPIESDWRITRGCIEV
;
A
#
# COMPACT_ATOMS: atom_id res chain seq x y z
N MET A 1 -25.55 15.06 10.67
CA MET A 1 -24.49 14.15 11.17
C MET A 1 -23.50 13.94 10.05
N ALA A 2 -22.27 14.47 10.18
CA ALA A 2 -21.23 14.24 9.18
C ALA A 2 -20.95 12.74 9.11
N LYS A 3 -21.15 12.11 7.95
CA LYS A 3 -20.79 10.71 7.75
C LYS A 3 -19.32 10.55 8.13
N ASN A 4 -19.05 9.64 9.07
CA ASN A 4 -17.69 9.25 9.43
C ASN A 4 -17.08 8.61 8.18
N ARG A 5 -16.41 9.41 7.35
CA ARG A 5 -15.84 8.92 6.09
C ARG A 5 -14.63 8.08 6.47
N PRO A 6 -14.51 6.84 5.97
CA PRO A 6 -13.25 6.13 6.07
C PRO A 6 -12.17 7.00 5.43
N VAL A 7 -11.15 7.27 6.22
CA VAL A 7 -10.07 8.21 5.91
C VAL A 7 -8.80 7.38 5.74
N ARG A 8 -8.02 7.74 4.72
CA ARG A 8 -6.72 7.12 4.44
C ARG A 8 -5.68 7.69 5.42
N GLY A 9 -4.66 6.92 5.75
CA GLY A 9 -3.58 7.39 6.60
C GLY A 9 -3.90 7.39 8.09
N ALA A 10 -2.87 7.72 8.87
CA ALA A 10 -3.07 8.19 10.23
C ALA A 10 -3.75 9.56 10.18
N THR A 11 -5.01 9.61 10.59
CA THR A 11 -5.85 10.82 10.52
C THR A 11 -5.51 11.88 11.54
N LEU A 12 -4.80 11.46 12.58
CA LEU A 12 -4.42 12.28 13.71
C LEU A 12 -2.99 11.89 14.10
N ASN A 13 -2.07 12.83 13.99
CA ASN A 13 -0.75 12.74 14.61
C ASN A 13 -0.66 13.82 15.68
N ARG A 14 -1.28 13.56 16.84
CA ARG A 14 -1.28 14.53 17.94
C ARG A 14 0.14 14.68 18.47
N GLU A 15 0.58 15.92 18.68
CA GLU A 15 1.85 16.18 19.33
C GLU A 15 1.91 15.49 20.70
N SER A 16 3.05 14.90 21.00
CA SER A 16 3.25 14.19 22.25
C SER A 16 3.29 15.19 23.41
N ALA A 17 2.26 15.19 24.26
CA ALA A 17 2.23 15.98 25.49
C ALA A 17 3.24 15.49 26.56
N ARG A 18 3.98 14.41 26.29
CA ARG A 18 4.97 13.84 27.21
C ARG A 18 6.22 14.71 27.32
N PHE A 19 6.55 15.46 26.28
CA PHE A 19 7.72 16.30 26.21
C PHE A 19 7.29 17.75 26.04
N ASN A 20 8.02 18.69 26.62
CA ASN A 20 7.76 20.12 26.47
C ASN A 20 8.29 20.61 25.11
N LEU A 21 7.73 20.07 24.03
CA LEU A 21 8.10 20.42 22.66
C LEU A 21 7.66 21.87 22.38
N PRO A 22 8.46 22.66 21.63
CA PRO A 22 8.04 23.98 21.18
C PRO A 22 6.74 23.89 20.38
N SER A 23 5.76 24.71 20.73
CA SER A 23 4.52 24.82 19.96
C SER A 23 4.76 25.59 18.68
N THR A 24 4.27 25.08 17.55
CA THR A 24 4.23 25.82 16.30
C THR A 24 2.79 26.27 16.01
N GLN A 25 2.64 27.46 15.44
CA GLN A 25 1.36 27.97 14.95
C GLN A 25 1.46 28.12 13.43
N ALA A 26 0.49 27.58 12.71
CA ALA A 26 0.38 27.82 11.28
C ALA A 26 0.02 29.29 11.04
N ASP A 27 0.80 29.98 10.22
CA ASP A 27 0.56 31.37 9.79
C ASP A 27 -0.38 31.46 8.57
N GLY A 28 -0.82 30.28 8.11
CA GLY A 28 -1.61 30.10 6.90
C GLY A 28 -0.84 30.34 5.61
N ASP A 29 -1.43 29.94 4.49
CA ASP A 29 -0.96 30.27 3.14
C ASP A 29 -2.12 30.38 2.14
N TRP A 30 -1.79 30.59 0.87
CA TRP A 30 -2.79 30.71 -0.20
C TRP A 30 -3.61 29.44 -0.43
N LEU A 31 -3.17 28.25 0.02
CA LEU A 31 -3.95 27.01 -0.08
C LEU A 31 -5.13 27.00 0.89
N ASP A 32 -5.07 27.77 1.98
CA ASP A 32 -6.18 27.86 2.94
C ASP A 32 -7.41 28.54 2.33
N GLU A 33 -7.20 29.49 1.41
CA GLU A 33 -8.29 30.19 0.70
C GLU A 33 -8.85 29.38 -0.48
N ARG A 34 -8.16 28.31 -0.90
CA ARG A 34 -8.52 27.52 -2.08
C ARG A 34 -9.96 27.05 -2.06
N ALA A 35 -10.46 26.60 -0.90
CA ALA A 35 -11.84 26.11 -0.79
C ALA A 35 -12.88 27.22 -0.99
N ALA A 36 -12.56 28.46 -0.64
CA ALA A 36 -13.44 29.61 -0.84
C ALA A 36 -13.44 30.08 -2.30
N ILE A 37 -12.31 29.93 -3.00
CA ILE A 37 -12.14 30.37 -4.40
C ILE A 37 -12.63 29.30 -5.38
N ASP A 38 -12.14 28.06 -5.25
CA ASP A 38 -12.35 26.97 -6.19
C ASP A 38 -13.47 26.00 -5.75
N GLY A 39 -13.96 26.13 -4.51
CA GLY A 39 -14.90 25.19 -3.90
C GLY A 39 -14.22 23.98 -3.25
N GLU A 40 -15.02 23.09 -2.63
CA GLU A 40 -14.51 21.86 -2.02
C GLU A 40 -13.95 20.89 -3.07
N ALA A 41 -12.75 20.36 -2.81
CA ALA A 41 -12.16 19.34 -3.66
C ALA A 41 -13.00 18.05 -3.67
N PRO A 42 -13.14 17.39 -4.83
CA PRO A 42 -13.90 16.14 -4.91
C PRO A 42 -13.24 15.03 -4.09
N PRO A 43 -14.03 14.04 -3.63
CA PRO A 43 -13.49 12.89 -2.91
C PRO A 43 -12.52 12.10 -3.79
N VAL A 44 -11.30 11.89 -3.27
CA VAL A 44 -10.29 11.09 -3.97
C VAL A 44 -10.66 9.59 -3.90
N ARG A 45 -10.95 9.00 -5.06
CA ARG A 45 -11.36 7.59 -5.18
C ARG A 45 -10.17 6.68 -5.48
N THR A 46 -10.21 5.46 -4.95
CA THR A 46 -9.26 4.40 -5.34
C THR A 46 -9.65 3.86 -6.70
N THR A 47 -8.68 3.70 -7.59
CA THR A 47 -8.80 2.93 -8.83
C THR A 47 -7.88 1.72 -8.74
N VAL A 48 -8.39 0.56 -9.12
CA VAL A 48 -7.62 -0.70 -9.09
C VAL A 48 -7.46 -1.21 -10.52
N THR A 49 -6.22 -1.40 -10.95
CA THR A 49 -5.87 -1.98 -12.26
C THR A 49 -5.46 -3.44 -12.07
N VAL A 50 -5.97 -4.33 -12.91
CA VAL A 50 -5.55 -5.74 -12.88
C VAL A 50 -4.20 -5.89 -13.58
N GLU A 51 -3.20 -6.38 -12.85
CA GLU A 51 -1.89 -6.79 -13.33
C GLU A 51 -1.87 -8.31 -13.52
N LYS A 52 -1.28 -8.78 -14.63
CA LYS A 52 -1.13 -10.21 -14.94
C LYS A 52 0.36 -10.60 -14.87
N PRO A 53 0.88 -10.93 -13.69
CA PRO A 53 2.27 -11.31 -13.54
C PRO A 53 2.52 -12.71 -14.12
N ARG A 54 3.77 -12.98 -14.54
CA ARG A 54 4.19 -14.33 -14.96
C ARG A 54 4.66 -15.19 -13.78
N THR A 55 5.10 -14.56 -12.71
CA THR A 55 5.57 -15.20 -11.47
C THR A 55 5.11 -14.37 -10.27
N ILE A 56 4.91 -15.00 -9.13
CA ILE A 56 4.43 -14.31 -7.92
C ILE A 56 5.48 -14.17 -6.81
N ILE A 57 6.43 -15.13 -6.71
CA ILE A 57 7.51 -15.07 -5.73
C ILE A 57 8.64 -14.19 -6.26
N THR A 58 8.92 -13.11 -5.54
CA THR A 58 10.11 -12.27 -5.75
C THR A 58 11.23 -12.78 -4.85
N ARG A 59 12.48 -12.77 -5.34
CA ARG A 59 13.65 -13.22 -4.58
C ARG A 59 14.64 -12.09 -4.33
N ASN A 60 15.31 -12.13 -3.20
CA ASN A 60 16.39 -11.22 -2.84
C ASN A 60 17.60 -12.01 -2.27
N GLN A 61 18.76 -11.36 -2.21
CA GLN A 61 19.99 -11.93 -1.64
C GLN A 61 20.60 -11.00 -0.58
N SER A 62 19.79 -10.12 0.03
CA SER A 62 20.31 -9.16 0.99
C SER A 62 20.67 -9.89 2.29
N PRO A 63 21.89 -9.66 2.84
CA PRO A 63 22.28 -10.23 4.12
C PRO A 63 21.56 -9.58 5.31
N ASP A 64 20.87 -8.46 5.10
CA ASP A 64 20.26 -7.65 6.16
C ASP A 64 18.82 -8.06 6.50
N ILE A 65 18.20 -8.92 5.67
CA ILE A 65 16.83 -9.39 5.86
C ILE A 65 16.76 -10.90 6.00
N ALA A 66 15.96 -11.37 6.95
CA ALA A 66 15.90 -12.78 7.34
C ALA A 66 15.15 -13.69 6.34
N PHE A 67 14.69 -13.16 5.21
CA PHE A 67 13.94 -13.89 4.18
C PHE A 67 14.51 -13.63 2.79
N ASP A 68 14.57 -14.67 1.96
CA ASP A 68 15.01 -14.58 0.57
C ASP A 68 13.84 -14.43 -0.41
N ARG A 69 12.60 -14.59 0.05
CA ARG A 69 11.38 -14.65 -0.78
C ARG A 69 10.27 -13.79 -0.24
N SER A 70 9.57 -13.10 -1.13
CA SER A 70 8.38 -12.35 -0.78
C SER A 70 7.27 -12.44 -1.83
N ILE A 71 6.05 -12.20 -1.37
CA ILE A 71 4.84 -12.11 -2.19
C ILE A 71 4.16 -10.78 -1.89
N ASN A 72 3.83 -10.06 -2.96
CA ASN A 72 3.06 -8.82 -2.92
C ASN A 72 1.83 -8.99 -3.82
N PRO A 73 0.66 -9.35 -3.25
CA PRO A 73 -0.60 -9.54 -3.99
C PRO A 73 -1.08 -8.27 -4.70
N TYR A 74 -0.68 -7.12 -4.17
CA TYR A 74 -1.02 -5.79 -4.69
C TYR A 74 0.23 -4.96 -4.99
N ARG A 75 0.04 -3.81 -5.64
CA ARG A 75 1.00 -2.69 -5.63
C ARG A 75 0.26 -1.42 -5.25
N GLY A 76 0.93 -0.57 -4.47
CA GLY A 76 0.31 0.59 -3.82
C GLY A 76 -0.41 0.17 -2.54
N CYS A 77 -0.81 1.13 -1.72
CA CYS A 77 -1.46 0.82 -0.44
C CYS A 77 -2.43 1.92 -0.02
N GLU A 78 -3.71 1.58 0.18
CA GLU A 78 -4.74 2.56 0.60
C GLU A 78 -4.49 3.13 2.00
N HIS A 79 -3.66 2.48 2.81
CA HIS A 79 -3.30 2.98 4.12
C HIS A 79 -2.58 4.32 4.05
N GLY A 80 -1.91 4.66 2.94
CA GLY A 80 -1.37 6.02 2.75
C GLY A 80 -0.40 6.52 3.82
N CYS A 81 0.33 5.64 4.53
CA CYS A 81 1.26 6.07 5.57
C CYS A 81 2.30 7.03 5.00
N ILE A 82 2.40 8.23 5.57
CA ILE A 82 3.31 9.30 5.10
C ILE A 82 4.78 8.85 5.11
N TYR A 83 5.15 7.99 6.05
CA TYR A 83 6.50 7.45 6.23
C TYR A 83 6.74 6.12 5.48
N CYS A 84 5.82 5.70 4.61
CA CYS A 84 5.93 4.40 3.94
C CYS A 84 7.12 4.36 2.96
N PHE A 85 8.08 3.49 3.22
CA PHE A 85 9.26 3.32 2.37
C PHE A 85 8.95 2.78 0.97
N ALA A 86 7.77 2.16 0.77
CA ALA A 86 7.37 1.58 -0.51
C ALA A 86 6.86 2.62 -1.52
N ARG A 87 6.56 3.86 -1.07
CA ARG A 87 6.06 4.95 -1.92
C ARG A 87 6.87 5.20 -3.19
N PRO A 88 8.21 5.25 -3.16
CA PRO A 88 9.03 5.46 -4.35
C PRO A 88 8.82 4.39 -5.43
N THR A 89 8.30 3.21 -5.11
CA THR A 89 8.11 2.15 -6.11
C THR A 89 7.08 2.49 -7.19
N HIS A 90 6.17 3.43 -6.92
CA HIS A 90 5.23 3.93 -7.92
C HIS A 90 5.88 4.80 -8.98
N ALA A 91 7.05 5.39 -8.71
CA ALA A 91 7.79 6.16 -9.71
C ALA A 91 8.26 5.28 -10.89
N TYR A 92 8.49 3.98 -10.67
CA TYR A 92 8.80 3.02 -11.74
C TYR A 92 7.61 2.72 -12.66
N LEU A 93 6.41 3.18 -12.31
CA LEU A 93 5.18 3.03 -13.09
C LEU A 93 4.77 4.36 -13.73
N ASP A 94 5.65 5.37 -13.75
CA ASP A 94 5.34 6.75 -14.14
C ASP A 94 4.19 7.36 -13.33
N LEU A 95 4.08 6.96 -12.05
CA LEU A 95 3.07 7.45 -11.10
C LEU A 95 3.73 8.23 -9.96
N SER A 96 2.98 9.16 -9.37
CA SER A 96 3.45 9.92 -8.22
C SER A 96 3.66 9.01 -6.99
N PRO A 97 4.81 9.07 -6.31
CA PRO A 97 5.03 8.38 -5.04
C PRO A 97 4.19 8.97 -3.88
N GLY A 98 3.53 10.12 -4.13
CA GLY A 98 2.58 10.73 -3.21
C GLY A 98 1.19 10.13 -3.35
N LEU A 99 0.26 10.90 -3.93
CA LEU A 99 -1.16 10.55 -3.96
C LEU A 99 -1.46 9.33 -4.82
N ASP A 100 -0.71 9.08 -5.90
CA ASP A 100 -1.00 7.93 -6.76
C ASP A 100 -0.67 6.60 -6.08
N PHE A 101 0.29 6.56 -5.14
CA PHE A 101 0.61 5.35 -4.37
C PHE A 101 -0.58 4.80 -3.57
N GLU A 102 -1.41 5.69 -3.03
CA GLU A 102 -2.55 5.33 -2.17
C GLU A 102 -3.90 5.35 -2.87
N THR A 103 -3.93 5.78 -4.15
CA THR A 103 -5.16 5.93 -4.94
C THR A 103 -5.16 5.10 -6.22
N ARG A 104 -4.01 4.81 -6.81
CA ARG A 104 -3.85 3.98 -8.01
C ARG A 104 -3.18 2.67 -7.65
N LEU A 105 -4.02 1.67 -7.38
CA LEU A 105 -3.57 0.36 -6.97
C LEU A 105 -3.52 -0.62 -8.13
N PHE A 106 -2.70 -1.63 -7.96
CA PHE A 106 -2.65 -2.77 -8.87
C PHE A 106 -2.96 -4.05 -8.09
N ALA A 107 -3.84 -4.88 -8.62
CA ALA A 107 -4.18 -6.18 -8.06
C ALA A 107 -3.65 -7.30 -8.95
N LYS A 108 -3.23 -8.41 -8.36
CA LYS A 108 -2.72 -9.59 -9.09
C LYS A 108 -3.60 -10.82 -8.80
N PRO A 109 -4.79 -10.94 -9.43
CA PRO A 109 -5.76 -11.98 -9.09
C PRO A 109 -5.24 -13.40 -9.33
N ASP A 110 -4.31 -13.56 -10.28
CA ASP A 110 -3.70 -14.84 -10.62
C ASP A 110 -2.65 -15.31 -9.59
N ALA A 111 -2.34 -14.49 -8.56
CA ALA A 111 -1.34 -14.79 -7.56
C ALA A 111 -1.50 -16.17 -6.87
N PRO A 112 -2.69 -16.62 -6.45
CA PRO A 112 -2.86 -17.93 -5.84
C PRO A 112 -2.57 -19.09 -6.81
N ALA A 113 -2.96 -18.94 -8.08
CA ALA A 113 -2.73 -19.96 -9.11
C ALA A 113 -1.23 -20.09 -9.41
N LEU A 114 -0.55 -18.95 -9.59
CA LEU A 114 0.89 -18.90 -9.79
C LEU A 114 1.67 -19.41 -8.58
N LEU A 115 1.18 -19.14 -7.37
CA LEU A 115 1.79 -19.66 -6.15
C LEU A 115 1.71 -21.19 -6.11
N ARG A 116 0.52 -21.75 -6.38
CA ARG A 116 0.32 -23.20 -6.43
C ARG A 116 1.24 -23.87 -7.46
N GLU A 117 1.34 -23.28 -8.65
CA GLU A 117 2.24 -23.77 -9.69
C GLU A 117 3.70 -23.76 -9.21
N GLU A 118 4.17 -22.66 -8.64
CA GLU A 118 5.55 -22.51 -8.16
C GLU A 118 5.88 -23.49 -7.03
N LEU A 119 4.99 -23.63 -6.03
CA LEU A 119 5.15 -24.55 -4.90
C LEU A 119 5.12 -26.02 -5.33
N SER A 120 4.44 -26.35 -6.44
CA SER A 120 4.34 -27.73 -6.94
C SER A 120 5.58 -28.23 -7.69
N LYS A 121 6.55 -27.35 -7.97
CA LYS A 121 7.77 -27.73 -8.70
C LYS A 121 8.62 -28.68 -7.85
N ARG A 122 9.10 -29.77 -8.45
CA ARG A 122 10.03 -30.73 -7.78
C ARG A 122 11.30 -30.08 -7.25
N SER A 123 11.73 -28.98 -7.88
CA SER A 123 12.90 -28.20 -7.50
C SER A 123 12.60 -27.16 -6.41
N TYR A 124 11.35 -27.01 -5.98
CA TYR A 124 10.98 -26.03 -4.98
C TYR A 124 11.45 -26.48 -3.59
N GLU A 125 12.25 -25.64 -2.94
CA GLU A 125 12.72 -25.85 -1.57
C GLU A 125 11.83 -25.03 -0.62
N CYS A 126 11.17 -25.65 0.36
CA CYS A 126 10.30 -24.93 1.29
C CYS A 126 11.10 -23.99 2.21
N LYS A 127 10.79 -22.69 2.19
CA LYS A 127 11.39 -21.65 3.05
C LYS A 127 10.34 -20.60 3.42
N PRO A 128 10.54 -19.83 4.51
CA PRO A 128 9.65 -18.73 4.87
C PRO A 128 9.46 -17.74 3.71
N ILE A 129 8.22 -17.30 3.50
CA ILE A 129 7.85 -16.30 2.50
C ILE A 129 7.29 -15.09 3.22
N ALA A 130 7.90 -13.92 3.01
CA ALA A 130 7.39 -12.67 3.55
C ALA A 130 6.22 -12.15 2.71
N PHE A 131 5.08 -11.85 3.34
CA PHE A 131 3.96 -11.18 2.71
C PHE A 131 4.01 -9.68 3.02
N GLY A 132 3.67 -8.87 2.02
CA GLY A 132 3.46 -7.44 2.25
C GLY A 132 4.74 -6.62 2.41
N THR A 133 5.80 -7.00 1.70
CA THR A 133 7.08 -6.27 1.81
C THR A 133 7.05 -4.92 1.09
N ASN A 134 6.19 -4.72 0.10
CA ASN A 134 6.09 -3.45 -0.65
C ASN A 134 4.66 -2.88 -0.70
N THR A 135 3.72 -3.55 -0.06
CA THR A 135 2.30 -3.18 0.02
C THR A 135 1.71 -3.85 1.25
N ASP A 136 0.59 -3.38 1.76
CA ASP A 136 -0.12 -4.11 2.81
C ASP A 136 -1.05 -5.18 2.19
N PRO A 137 -0.94 -6.46 2.59
CA PRO A 137 -1.74 -7.54 2.01
C PRO A 137 -3.20 -7.53 2.51
N TYR A 138 -3.51 -6.80 3.58
CA TYR A 138 -4.82 -6.70 4.21
C TYR A 138 -5.37 -5.26 4.17
N GLN A 139 -4.99 -4.49 3.14
CA GLN A 139 -5.62 -3.19 2.84
C GLN A 139 -7.13 -3.33 2.57
N PRO A 140 -7.93 -2.25 2.69
CA PRO A 140 -9.39 -2.29 2.54
C PRO A 140 -9.91 -3.06 1.31
N ILE A 141 -9.30 -2.90 0.13
CA ILE A 141 -9.69 -3.67 -1.07
C ILE A 141 -9.57 -5.19 -0.92
N GLU A 142 -8.78 -5.74 0.01
CA GLU A 142 -8.71 -7.19 0.25
C GLU A 142 -10.07 -7.77 0.69
N SER A 143 -10.95 -6.96 1.27
CA SER A 143 -12.31 -7.39 1.62
C SER A 143 -13.12 -7.86 0.39
N ASP A 144 -12.90 -7.24 -0.76
CA ASP A 144 -13.54 -7.58 -2.02
C ASP A 144 -12.71 -8.58 -2.84
N TRP A 145 -11.40 -8.33 -2.96
CA TRP A 145 -10.51 -9.05 -3.89
C TRP A 145 -10.03 -10.39 -3.35
N ARG A 146 -9.84 -10.52 -2.02
CA ARG A 146 -9.48 -11.76 -1.32
C ARG A 146 -8.26 -12.49 -1.89
N ILE A 147 -7.31 -11.77 -2.48
CA ILE A 147 -6.14 -12.36 -3.15
C ILE A 147 -5.16 -12.90 -2.12
N THR A 148 -4.90 -12.14 -1.04
CA THR A 148 -4.07 -12.62 0.06
C THR A 148 -4.67 -13.87 0.68
N ARG A 149 -5.98 -13.86 0.92
CA ARG A 149 -6.71 -15.04 1.40
C ARG A 149 -6.53 -16.23 0.45
N GLY A 150 -6.69 -16.03 -0.84
CA GLY A 150 -6.48 -17.07 -1.85
C GLY A 150 -5.07 -17.65 -1.81
N CYS A 151 -4.04 -16.82 -1.61
CA CYS A 151 -2.66 -17.29 -1.47
C CYS A 151 -2.43 -18.13 -0.20
N ILE A 152 -3.12 -17.82 0.91
CA ILE A 152 -3.01 -18.56 2.18
C ILE A 152 -3.70 -19.93 2.10
N GLU A 153 -4.70 -20.08 1.23
CA GLU A 153 -5.42 -21.36 1.00
C GLU A 153 -4.68 -22.32 0.05
N VAL A 154 -3.55 -21.90 -0.53
CA VAL A 154 -2.68 -22.76 -1.37
C VAL A 154 -1.87 -23.70 -0.49
#